data_AF-A0AA50DWL5-F1
#
_entry.id   AF-A0AA50DWL5-F1
#
_cell.length_a   1.000
_cell.length_b   1.000
_cell.length_c   1.000
_cell.angle_alpha   90.00
_cell.angle_beta   90.00
_cell.angle_gamma   90.00
#
_symmetry.space_group_name_H-M   'P 1'
#
loop_
_entity.id
_entity.type
_entity.pdbx_description
1 polymer ?
#
loop_
_entity_poly.entity_id
_entity_poly.type
_entity_poly.pdbx_seq_one_letter_code
_entity_poly.pdbx_strand_id
1 'polypeptide(L)'
;MRGYEYRNGFVFVETVNGFSGWVTERYLCGGSPVGGSPSYICGAETGRVYLRDRPSNSSQNANRTLSNGTAVSTEGYSNGFFLVETMDGMRGWVTERYVCP
;
A
#
# COMPACT_ATOMS: atom_id res chain seq x y z
N MET A 1 19.97 -11.20 -5.88
CA MET A 1 19.37 -9.85 -6.10
C MET A 1 19.25 -9.66 -7.60
N ARG A 2 18.02 -9.64 -8.15
CA ARG A 2 17.78 -9.34 -9.57
C ARG A 2 17.53 -7.84 -9.69
N GLY A 3 18.40 -7.16 -10.43
CA GLY A 3 18.43 -5.70 -10.55
C GLY A 3 17.27 -5.15 -11.36
N TYR A 4 16.81 -3.97 -10.96
CA TYR A 4 15.79 -3.21 -11.68
C TYR A 4 16.48 -2.44 -12.80
N GLU A 5 16.00 -2.58 -14.04
CA GLU A 5 16.47 -1.78 -15.17
C GLU A 5 15.47 -0.65 -15.43
N TYR A 6 15.94 0.60 -15.34
CA TYR A 6 15.12 1.80 -15.52
C TYR A 6 15.34 2.38 -16.92
N ARG A 7 14.28 2.45 -17.74
CA ARG A 7 14.29 3.16 -19.03
C ARG A 7 13.00 3.94 -19.23
N ASN A 8 13.13 5.26 -19.44
CA ASN A 8 12.02 6.12 -19.87
C ASN A 8 10.73 6.04 -19.00
N GLY A 9 10.86 5.86 -17.68
CA GLY A 9 9.72 5.78 -16.75
C GLY A 9 9.02 4.41 -16.67
N PHE A 10 9.66 3.37 -17.21
CA PHE A 10 9.22 1.99 -17.08
C PHE A 10 10.23 1.18 -16.27
N VAL A 11 9.70 0.26 -15.47
CA VAL A 11 10.44 -0.70 -14.67
C VAL A 11 10.15 -2.08 -15.22
N PHE A 12 11.21 -2.87 -15.41
CA PHE A 12 11.08 -4.27 -15.76
C PHE A 12 10.78 -5.10 -14.51
N VAL A 13 9.73 -5.92 -14.56
CA VAL A 13 9.33 -6.81 -13.46
C VAL A 13 9.24 -8.25 -13.93
N GLU A 14 9.57 -9.16 -13.01
CA GLU A 14 9.42 -10.61 -13.18
C GLU A 14 8.56 -11.12 -12.01
N THR A 15 7.45 -11.76 -12.34
CA THR A 15 6.53 -12.36 -11.36
C THR A 15 7.09 -13.68 -10.86
N VAL A 16 6.68 -14.12 -9.67
CA VAL A 16 7.04 -15.43 -9.11
C VAL A 16 6.65 -16.61 -10.01
N ASN A 17 5.72 -16.40 -10.92
CA ASN A 17 5.24 -17.38 -11.88
C ASN A 17 6.01 -17.35 -13.22
N GLY A 18 7.10 -16.58 -13.31
CA GLY A 18 7.99 -16.54 -14.48
C GLY A 18 7.54 -15.61 -15.61
N PHE A 19 6.43 -14.88 -15.45
CA PHE A 19 6.05 -13.84 -16.41
C PHE A 19 6.87 -12.58 -16.19
N SER A 20 7.34 -11.95 -17.27
CA SER A 20 8.11 -10.71 -17.19
C SER A 20 7.65 -9.67 -18.21
N GLY A 21 7.88 -8.39 -17.90
CA GLY A 21 7.46 -7.27 -18.76
C GLY A 21 7.79 -5.89 -18.18
N TRP A 22 7.50 -4.86 -18.96
CA TRP A 22 7.69 -3.46 -18.58
C TRP A 22 6.39 -2.87 -18.06
N VAL A 23 6.46 -2.19 -16.92
CA VAL A 23 5.32 -1.54 -16.29
C VAL A 23 5.72 -0.16 -15.79
N THR A 24 4.82 0.80 -15.87
CA THR A 24 5.10 2.15 -15.38
C THR A 24 5.10 2.16 -13.85
N GLU A 25 6.00 2.93 -13.24
CA GLU A 25 6.16 2.99 -11.77
C GLU A 25 4.85 3.29 -11.02
N ARG A 26 3.93 4.08 -11.60
CA ARG A 26 2.62 4.38 -10.99
C ARG A 26 1.73 3.15 -10.74
N TYR A 27 1.99 2.04 -11.43
CA TYR A 27 1.29 0.76 -11.25
C TYR A 27 2.12 -0.25 -10.47
N LEU A 28 3.36 0.10 -10.14
CA LEU A 28 4.19 -0.65 -9.23
C LEU A 28 4.06 -0.06 -7.84
N CYS A 29 3.52 -0.85 -6.95
CA CYS A 29 3.71 -0.61 -5.55
C CYS A 29 5.22 -0.94 -5.28
N GLY A 30 6.00 0.04 -4.78
CA GLY A 30 7.38 -0.16 -4.31
C GLY A 30 8.57 0.10 -5.23
N GLY A 31 8.33 0.64 -6.41
CA GLY A 31 9.34 0.71 -7.46
C GLY A 31 9.94 2.10 -7.71
N SER A 32 9.65 3.13 -6.92
CA SER A 32 10.24 4.44 -7.20
C SER A 32 11.60 4.57 -6.49
N PRO A 33 12.69 4.93 -7.21
CA PRO A 33 13.95 5.36 -6.59
C PRO A 33 13.78 6.68 -5.81
N VAL A 34 12.60 7.30 -5.91
CA VAL A 34 12.15 8.44 -5.12
C VAL A 34 10.86 8.11 -4.36
N GLY A 35 11.01 7.43 -3.23
CA GLY A 35 10.04 7.46 -2.13
C GLY A 35 9.08 6.27 -2.06
N GLY A 36 9.38 5.37 -1.11
CA GLY A 36 8.42 4.45 -0.50
C GLY A 36 8.35 3.06 -1.14
N SER A 37 8.74 2.05 -0.37
CA SER A 37 8.34 0.65 -0.62
C SER A 37 6.82 0.54 -0.76
N PRO A 38 6.29 -0.49 -1.44
CA PRO A 38 4.86 -0.70 -1.53
C PRO A 38 4.30 -0.79 -0.12
N SER A 39 3.03 -0.51 0.07
CA SER A 39 2.37 -1.02 1.25
C SER A 39 1.05 -1.68 0.86
N TYR A 40 0.76 -2.83 1.43
CA TYR A 40 -0.51 -3.52 1.25
C TYR A 40 -1.15 -3.81 2.59
N ILE A 41 -2.47 -3.91 2.56
CA ILE A 41 -3.22 -4.33 3.73
C ILE A 41 -3.00 -5.82 3.96
N CYS A 42 -2.35 -6.17 5.06
CA CYS A 42 -2.16 -7.53 5.55
C CYS A 42 -2.85 -7.67 6.91
N GLY A 43 -3.27 -8.86 7.33
CA GLY A 43 -3.83 -9.02 8.68
C GLY A 43 -5.31 -8.66 8.85
N ALA A 44 -6.09 -8.63 7.76
CA ALA A 44 -7.54 -8.70 7.88
C ALA A 44 -7.97 -10.12 8.31
N GLU A 45 -7.79 -10.48 9.60
CA GLU A 45 -8.16 -11.81 10.13
C GLU A 45 -9.65 -12.13 9.92
N THR A 46 -10.49 -11.09 9.87
CA THR A 46 -11.93 -11.16 9.56
C THR A 46 -12.28 -10.61 8.16
N GLY A 47 -11.27 -10.40 7.31
CA GLY A 47 -11.42 -9.98 5.92
C GLY A 47 -11.53 -8.48 5.66
N ARG A 48 -11.60 -7.63 6.71
CA ARG A 48 -11.67 -6.16 6.56
C ARG A 48 -10.81 -5.41 7.57
N VAL A 49 -10.17 -4.34 7.11
CA VAL A 49 -9.42 -3.39 7.92
C VAL A 49 -10.09 -2.02 7.82
N TYR A 50 -10.40 -1.41 8.96
CA TYR A 50 -11.09 -0.14 8.99
C TYR A 50 -10.17 1.03 8.62
N LEU A 51 -10.65 1.83 7.68
CA LEU A 51 -10.08 3.12 7.31
C LEU A 51 -10.71 4.19 8.20
N ARG A 52 -9.89 4.84 9.03
CA ARG A 52 -10.34 5.78 10.07
C ARG A 52 -10.08 7.22 9.67
N ASP A 53 -10.91 8.15 10.15
CA ASP A 53 -10.65 9.59 9.94
C ASP A 53 -9.50 10.13 10.79
N ARG A 54 -9.13 9.43 11.87
CA ARG A 54 -8.09 9.84 12.83
C ARG A 54 -7.22 8.65 13.28
N PRO A 55 -5.95 8.88 13.68
CA PRO A 55 -5.06 7.84 14.20
C PRO A 55 -5.40 7.50 15.66
N SER A 56 -6.61 6.97 15.90
CA SER A 56 -7.05 6.54 17.22
C SER A 56 -7.95 5.31 17.19
N ASN A 57 -7.88 4.48 18.23
CA ASN A 57 -8.79 3.35 18.41
C ASN A 57 -10.22 3.78 18.78
N SER A 58 -10.39 5.03 19.24
CA SER A 58 -11.67 5.64 19.60
C SER A 58 -12.39 6.30 18.42
N SER A 59 -11.80 6.33 17.23
CA SER A 59 -12.44 6.94 16.06
C SER A 59 -13.65 6.09 15.66
N GLN A 60 -14.86 6.60 15.93
CA GLN A 60 -16.12 5.91 15.65
C GLN A 60 -16.47 5.87 14.15
N ASN A 61 -15.77 6.63 13.30
CA ASN A 61 -16.01 6.70 11.86
C ASN A 61 -15.17 5.69 11.09
N ALA A 62 -15.44 4.41 11.33
CA ALA A 62 -14.90 3.30 10.57
C ALA A 62 -15.83 2.92 9.40
N ASN A 63 -16.42 3.91 8.71
CA ASN A 63 -17.44 3.68 7.67
C ASN A 63 -16.88 3.05 6.39
N ARG A 64 -15.55 2.99 6.24
CA ARG A 64 -14.88 2.42 5.07
C ARG A 64 -13.93 1.31 5.51
N THR A 65 -13.88 0.25 4.73
CA THR A 65 -13.03 -0.91 4.99
C THR A 65 -12.21 -1.27 3.78
N LEU A 66 -10.95 -1.62 4.01
CA LEU A 66 -10.05 -2.18 3.01
C LEU A 66 -9.99 -3.70 3.18
N SER A 67 -9.90 -4.42 2.07
CA SER A 67 -9.74 -5.88 2.08
C SER A 67 -8.26 -6.24 2.17
N ASN A 68 -7.94 -7.47 2.57
CA ASN A 68 -6.57 -7.97 2.49
C ASN A 68 -6.06 -7.90 1.04
N GLY A 69 -4.80 -7.51 0.84
CA GLY A 69 -4.18 -7.33 -0.47
C GLY A 69 -4.54 -6.01 -1.15
N THR A 70 -5.34 -5.14 -0.52
CA THR A 70 -5.56 -3.79 -1.05
C THR A 70 -4.23 -3.03 -1.09
N ALA A 71 -3.85 -2.59 -2.29
CA ALA A 71 -2.67 -1.76 -2.48
C ALA A 71 -2.93 -0.34 -1.95
N VAL A 72 -1.97 0.19 -1.19
CA VAL A 72 -2.03 1.52 -0.60
C VAL A 72 -0.67 2.23 -0.69
N SER A 73 -0.69 3.55 -0.79
CA SER A 73 0.47 4.39 -0.50
C SER A 73 0.42 4.83 0.96
N THR A 74 1.58 4.91 1.63
CA THR A 74 1.68 5.48 2.98
C THR A 74 2.18 6.92 2.88
N GLU A 75 1.41 7.86 3.42
CA GLU A 75 1.73 9.30 3.35
C GLU A 75 2.26 9.84 4.69
N GLY A 76 2.01 9.13 5.78
CA GLY A 76 2.36 9.58 7.12
C GLY A 76 2.16 8.51 8.17
N TYR A 77 2.71 8.77 9.36
CA TYR A 77 2.66 7.88 10.50
C TYR A 77 2.37 8.66 11.79
N SER A 78 1.43 8.18 12.60
CA SER A 78 1.09 8.78 13.88
C SER A 78 0.43 7.76 14.80
N ASN A 79 0.85 7.71 16.07
CA ASN A 79 0.23 6.88 17.12
C ASN A 79 0.05 5.39 16.77
N GLY A 80 0.97 4.79 15.99
CA GLY A 80 0.83 3.40 15.54
C GLY A 80 -0.16 3.21 14.37
N PHE A 81 -0.47 4.27 13.64
CA PHE A 81 -1.29 4.24 12.43
C PHE A 81 -0.54 4.85 11.26
N PHE A 82 -0.67 4.23 10.09
CA PHE A 82 -0.31 4.85 8.82
C PHE A 82 -1.50 5.60 8.25
N LEU A 83 -1.24 6.82 7.75
CA LEU A 83 -2.13 7.50 6.84
C LEU A 83 -1.91 6.89 5.46
N VAL A 84 -2.96 6.30 4.92
CA VAL A 84 -2.92 5.60 3.64
C VAL A 84 -3.87 6.23 2.64
N GLU A 85 -3.48 6.15 1.37
CA GLU A 85 -4.32 6.44 0.22
C GLU A 85 -4.39 5.21 -0.69
N THR A 86 -5.61 4.86 -1.12
CA THR A 86 -5.87 3.79 -2.08
C THR A 86 -5.90 4.34 -3.50
N MET A 87 -5.73 3.46 -4.50
CA MET A 87 -5.75 3.86 -5.92
C MET A 87 -7.07 4.50 -6.39
N ASP A 88 -8.18 4.18 -5.73
CA ASP A 88 -9.50 4.78 -5.98
C ASP A 88 -9.72 6.10 -5.22
N GLY A 89 -8.68 6.64 -4.58
CA GLY A 89 -8.67 7.95 -3.92
C GLY A 89 -9.29 7.95 -2.52
N MET A 90 -9.52 6.78 -1.91
CA MET A 90 -9.91 6.74 -0.50
C MET A 90 -8.71 7.00 0.38
N ARG A 91 -8.89 7.83 1.40
CA ARG A 91 -7.82 8.24 2.31
C ARG A 91 -8.24 8.11 3.76
N GLY A 92 -7.32 7.66 4.61
CA GLY A 92 -7.54 7.59 6.06
C GLY A 92 -6.48 6.77 6.79
N TRP A 93 -6.73 6.52 8.07
CA TRP A 93 -5.77 5.93 8.99
C TRP A 93 -6.02 4.44 9.20
N VAL A 94 -4.95 3.65 9.10
CA VAL A 94 -4.93 2.20 9.31
C VAL A 94 -3.88 1.86 10.35
N THR A 95 -4.19 0.93 11.27
CA THR A 95 -3.23 0.48 12.28
C THR A 95 -2.02 -0.18 11.61
N GLU A 96 -0.81 0.17 12.06
CA GLU A 96 0.46 -0.25 11.45
C GLU A 96 0.60 -1.77 11.28
N ARG A 97 0.09 -2.56 12.24
CA ARG A 97 0.11 -4.03 12.17
C ARG A 97 -0.63 -4.62 10.98
N TYR A 98 -1.48 -3.81 10.33
CA TYR A 98 -2.25 -4.22 9.17
C TYR A 98 -1.67 -3.70 7.86
N VAL A 99 -0.51 -3.06 7.89
CA VAL A 99 0.16 -2.49 6.73
C VAL A 99 1.50 -3.20 6.58
N CYS A 100 1.62 -3.98 5.52
CA CYS A 100 2.86 -4.69 5.19
C CYS A 100 3.59 -3.97 4.07
N PRO A 101 4.94 -3.97 4.08
CA PRO A 101 5.75 -3.49 2.96
C PRO A 101 5.67 -4.43 1.75
#